data_AF-A0AAE4I2W0-F1
#
_entry.id   AF-A0AAE4I2W0-F1
#
_cell.length_a   1.000
_cell.length_b   1.000
_cell.length_c   1.000
_cell.angle_alpha   90.00
_cell.angle_beta   90.00
_cell.angle_gamma   90.00
#
_symmetry.space_group_name_H-M   'P 1'
#
loop_
_entity.id
_entity.type
_entity.pdbx_description
1 polymer ?
#
loop_
_entity_poly.entity_id
_entity_poly.type
_entity_poly.pdbx_seq_one_letter_code
_entity_poly.pdbx_strand_id
1 'polypeptide(L)'
;MKVCPRCGEENSDQSRFCEHCGYQFEQEELVTKRNQGANLQKSSSATPIEKSTGRTWGFIIAGVLLVAVVAGVSFALANHSNGSQEAGSTVASSSIDPSKYDDIIAEAKELTIDGEYKKSNLKLSRIPASDLGKNEFSAIADEVDELTEKNEAGLEQEEDKAATQKAQEKNQPAVATSGNSSGFSGDYGKWANTYSFYYEQSSQKQQSLTISANGSVKQNNDDGTQYFGKATVTSASGNVLSYETNERYPSEMPDTKIINPNVQITVTWDGGGTQIYYGYLSYSSRLALTDGVSKNAGVNEVWVSY
;
A
#
# COMPACT_ATOMS: atom_id res chain seq x y z
N MET A 1 27.22 -19.53 -22.26
CA MET A 1 26.97 -18.21 -21.61
C MET A 1 25.97 -17.50 -22.50
N LYS A 2 25.01 -16.77 -21.93
CA LYS A 2 23.97 -16.08 -22.72
C LYS A 2 24.00 -14.58 -22.50
N VAL A 3 23.98 -13.84 -23.61
CA VAL A 3 23.98 -12.38 -23.60
C VAL A 3 22.55 -11.90 -23.39
N CYS A 4 22.35 -10.94 -22.48
CA CYS A 4 21.05 -10.34 -22.28
C CYS A 4 20.62 -9.52 -23.51
N PRO A 5 19.49 -9.81 -24.17
CA PRO A 5 19.04 -9.05 -25.33
C PRO A 5 18.61 -7.61 -24.99
N ARG A 6 18.43 -7.28 -23.71
CA ARG A 6 18.02 -5.95 -23.23
C ARG A 6 19.19 -5.02 -22.93
N CYS A 7 20.30 -5.53 -22.40
CA CYS A 7 21.43 -4.69 -21.94
C CYS A 7 22.82 -5.13 -22.44
N GLY A 8 22.93 -6.25 -23.15
CA GLY A 8 24.22 -6.74 -23.69
C GLY A 8 25.13 -7.45 -22.67
N GLU A 9 24.71 -7.60 -21.40
CA GLU A 9 25.52 -8.24 -20.36
C GLU A 9 25.68 -9.76 -20.59
N GLU A 10 26.85 -10.31 -20.27
CA GLU A 10 27.07 -11.76 -20.30
C GLU A 10 26.57 -12.41 -19.01
N ASN A 11 25.71 -13.42 -19.13
CA ASN A 11 25.08 -14.10 -17.99
C ASN A 11 25.32 -15.62 -18.08
N SER A 12 25.26 -16.32 -16.94
CA SER A 12 25.34 -17.78 -16.93
C SER A 12 24.15 -18.40 -17.68
N ASP A 13 24.38 -19.53 -18.36
CA ASP A 13 23.32 -20.22 -19.12
C ASP A 13 22.15 -20.63 -18.23
N GLN A 14 22.43 -20.92 -16.96
CA GLN A 14 21.45 -21.33 -15.96
C GLN A 14 20.70 -20.14 -15.32
N SER A 15 21.16 -18.89 -15.49
CA SER A 15 20.51 -17.71 -14.90
C SER A 15 19.12 -17.51 -15.50
N ARG A 16 18.05 -17.60 -14.70
CA ARG A 16 16.66 -17.40 -15.17
C ARG A 16 16.35 -15.92 -15.45
N PHE A 17 17.18 -15.02 -14.96
CA PHE A 17 17.09 -13.56 -15.13
C PHE A 17 18.47 -12.99 -15.41
N CYS A 18 18.54 -11.81 -16.03
CA CYS A 18 19.77 -11.07 -16.22
C CYS A 18 20.21 -10.39 -14.92
N GLU A 19 21.44 -10.63 -14.50
CA GLU A 19 22.03 -10.16 -13.24
C GLU A 19 22.27 -8.64 -13.23
N HIS A 20 22.36 -8.00 -14.41
CA HIS A 20 22.53 -6.54 -14.54
C HIS A 20 21.20 -5.77 -14.73
N CYS A 21 20.19 -6.33 -15.41
CA CYS A 21 18.97 -5.57 -15.78
C CYS A 21 17.63 -6.25 -15.47
N GLY A 22 17.65 -7.39 -14.77
CA GLY A 22 16.45 -8.13 -14.35
C GLY A 22 15.65 -8.80 -15.47
N TYR A 23 16.07 -8.70 -16.74
CA TYR A 23 15.38 -9.31 -17.87
C TYR A 23 15.24 -10.83 -17.68
N GLN A 24 14.02 -11.33 -17.63
CA GLN A 24 13.75 -12.75 -17.53
C GLN A 24 14.08 -13.46 -18.83
N PHE A 25 14.96 -14.45 -18.77
CA PHE A 25 15.18 -15.37 -19.88
C PHE A 25 14.06 -16.39 -19.88
N GLU A 26 13.21 -16.37 -20.91
CA GLU A 26 12.12 -17.35 -21.06
C GLU A 26 12.70 -18.76 -21.06
N GLN A 27 12.12 -19.62 -20.21
CA GLN A 27 12.49 -21.02 -20.18
C GLN A 27 11.83 -21.74 -21.34
N GLU A 28 12.60 -21.96 -22.39
CA GLU A 28 12.28 -23.01 -23.37
C GLU A 28 12.46 -24.37 -22.66
N GLU A 29 11.40 -24.81 -21.95
CA GLU A 29 11.41 -26.12 -21.32
C GLU A 29 11.52 -27.22 -22.38
N LEU A 30 12.40 -28.17 -22.09
CA LEU A 30 12.74 -29.32 -22.92
C LEU A 30 11.53 -30.23 -23.15
N VAL A 31 10.70 -29.91 -24.16
CA VAL A 31 9.71 -30.85 -24.71
C VAL A 31 10.46 -32.01 -25.36
N THR A 32 10.76 -33.02 -24.55
CA THR A 32 11.40 -34.25 -24.99
C THR A 32 10.48 -35.00 -25.95
N LYS A 33 11.01 -35.27 -27.15
CA LYS A 33 10.32 -35.80 -28.34
C LYS A 33 9.36 -36.99 -28.08
N ARG A 34 8.11 -36.86 -28.56
CA ARG A 34 7.29 -37.88 -29.25
C ARG A 34 6.06 -37.18 -29.85
N ASN A 35 5.70 -37.25 -31.14
CA ASN A 35 6.33 -37.86 -32.31
C ASN A 35 6.18 -36.93 -33.53
N GLN A 36 7.05 -37.05 -34.52
CA GLN A 36 6.90 -36.42 -35.84
C GLN A 36 5.96 -37.25 -36.74
N GLY A 37 5.33 -36.59 -37.71
CA GLY A 37 4.37 -37.17 -38.65
C GLY A 37 3.47 -36.09 -39.24
N ALA A 38 4.03 -35.01 -39.77
CA ALA A 38 4.29 -34.90 -41.21
C ALA A 38 3.00 -34.83 -42.06
N ASN A 39 2.56 -33.59 -42.30
CA ASN A 39 2.18 -33.04 -43.61
C ASN A 39 1.27 -33.88 -44.52
N LEU A 40 0.06 -33.37 -44.82
CA LEU A 40 -0.35 -33.10 -46.21
C LEU A 40 -1.62 -32.23 -46.30
N GLN A 41 -1.75 -31.58 -47.45
CA GLN A 41 -2.84 -30.69 -47.85
C GLN A 41 -4.20 -31.40 -47.88
N LYS A 42 -5.31 -30.65 -47.80
CA LYS A 42 -6.13 -30.30 -49.00
C LYS A 42 -7.62 -29.97 -48.69
N SER A 43 -8.00 -28.74 -49.07
CA SER A 43 -9.28 -28.26 -49.64
C SER A 43 -10.66 -28.49 -48.98
N SER A 44 -11.45 -27.41 -49.11
CA SER A 44 -12.86 -27.36 -49.56
C SER A 44 -14.00 -27.84 -48.66
N SER A 45 -14.71 -26.83 -48.13
CA SER A 45 -16.11 -26.49 -48.46
C SER A 45 -17.30 -27.36 -48.00
N ALA A 46 -18.40 -26.62 -47.76
CA ALA A 46 -19.81 -27.03 -47.72
C ALA A 46 -20.38 -27.61 -46.41
N THR A 47 -21.19 -26.78 -45.74
CA THR A 47 -22.38 -27.21 -44.99
C THR A 47 -23.35 -27.93 -45.94
N PRO A 48 -24.14 -28.90 -45.46
CA PRO A 48 -25.55 -28.56 -45.19
C PRO A 48 -26.14 -29.19 -43.92
N ILE A 49 -27.40 -28.82 -43.66
CA ILE A 49 -28.20 -29.04 -42.46
C ILE A 49 -29.03 -30.34 -42.57
N GLU A 50 -29.18 -31.12 -41.49
CA GLU A 50 -30.52 -31.44 -40.95
C GLU A 50 -30.57 -32.13 -39.56
N LYS A 51 -31.80 -32.18 -39.04
CA LYS A 51 -32.23 -32.36 -37.65
C LYS A 51 -32.19 -33.81 -37.14
N SER A 52 -32.20 -33.96 -35.81
CA SER A 52 -33.07 -34.95 -35.15
C SER A 52 -33.40 -34.55 -33.70
N THR A 53 -34.70 -34.56 -33.40
CA THR A 53 -35.37 -34.87 -32.11
C THR A 53 -34.50 -35.42 -30.94
N GLY A 54 -34.70 -35.06 -29.66
CA GLY A 54 -35.72 -34.21 -29.00
C GLY A 54 -36.40 -34.91 -27.80
N ARG A 55 -36.31 -34.37 -26.57
CA ARG A 55 -37.15 -34.74 -25.41
C ARG A 55 -37.07 -33.67 -24.29
N THR A 56 -38.21 -33.33 -23.69
CA THR A 56 -38.37 -32.26 -22.67
C THR A 56 -38.80 -32.78 -21.30
N TRP A 57 -38.31 -32.15 -20.22
CA TRP A 57 -38.88 -32.00 -18.87
C TRP A 57 -37.96 -30.98 -18.13
N GLY A 58 -38.38 -29.95 -17.37
CA GLY A 58 -39.68 -29.57 -16.80
C GLY A 58 -39.98 -30.36 -15.52
N PHE A 59 -40.30 -29.80 -14.34
CA PHE A 59 -40.43 -28.43 -13.80
C PHE A 59 -40.53 -28.55 -12.24
N ILE A 60 -40.72 -27.43 -11.50
CA ILE A 60 -41.20 -27.35 -10.08
C ILE A 60 -40.10 -27.64 -9.01
N ILE A 61 -39.70 -26.80 -8.04
CA ILE A 61 -40.27 -25.74 -7.15
C ILE A 61 -40.53 -26.24 -5.71
N ALA A 62 -40.11 -25.39 -4.75
CA ALA A 62 -40.48 -25.31 -3.32
C ALA A 62 -39.94 -26.35 -2.31
N GLY A 63 -39.64 -25.86 -1.09
CA GLY A 63 -39.15 -26.66 0.04
C GLY A 63 -38.73 -25.85 1.27
N VAL A 64 -39.47 -24.80 1.65
CA VAL A 64 -39.24 -24.07 2.91
C VAL A 64 -40.10 -24.69 4.02
N LEU A 65 -39.51 -24.83 5.21
CA LEU A 65 -40.10 -25.01 6.57
C LEU A 65 -39.82 -26.33 7.32
N LEU A 66 -39.17 -26.14 8.48
CA LEU A 66 -39.47 -26.71 9.81
C LEU A 66 -39.43 -28.22 10.05
N VAL A 67 -38.40 -28.64 10.81
CA VAL A 67 -38.59 -29.39 12.08
C VAL A 67 -37.74 -28.72 13.16
N ALA A 68 -38.24 -28.65 14.39
CA ALA A 68 -37.61 -27.98 15.54
C ALA A 68 -37.53 -28.90 16.77
N VAL A 69 -36.96 -28.38 17.87
CA VAL A 69 -36.90 -28.97 19.24
C VAL A 69 -35.91 -30.16 19.34
N VAL A 70 -35.10 -30.39 20.40
CA VAL A 70 -34.88 -29.84 21.76
C VAL A 70 -33.38 -29.40 21.84
N ALA A 71 -32.82 -28.65 22.81
CA ALA A 71 -33.24 -28.08 24.12
C ALA A 71 -32.42 -26.79 24.38
N GLY A 72 -32.65 -25.96 25.42
CA GLY A 72 -33.64 -26.02 26.50
C GLY A 72 -33.04 -26.00 27.92
N VAL A 73 -32.36 -24.91 28.32
CA VAL A 73 -32.16 -24.54 29.75
C VAL A 73 -32.36 -23.04 29.90
N SER A 74 -33.20 -22.66 30.87
CA SER A 74 -33.63 -21.28 31.13
C SER A 74 -32.81 -20.64 32.24
N PHE A 75 -32.62 -19.32 32.17
CA PHE A 75 -32.59 -18.51 33.39
C PHE A 75 -33.33 -17.20 33.15
N ALA A 76 -34.36 -16.94 33.95
CA ALA A 76 -35.17 -15.75 33.89
C ALA A 76 -35.07 -15.02 35.23
N LEU A 77 -34.85 -13.71 35.19
CA LEU A 77 -35.29 -12.78 36.22
C LEU A 77 -35.86 -11.56 35.52
N ALA A 78 -37.09 -11.20 35.88
CA ALA A 78 -37.82 -10.08 35.32
C ALA A 78 -37.71 -8.86 36.24
N ASN A 79 -37.88 -7.67 35.67
CA ASN A 79 -38.60 -6.61 36.38
C ASN A 79 -39.53 -5.88 35.41
N HIS A 80 -40.64 -5.37 35.94
CA HIS A 80 -41.88 -5.14 35.18
C HIS A 80 -42.24 -3.66 35.11
N SER A 81 -42.64 -3.15 33.94
CA SER A 81 -43.61 -2.04 33.83
C SER A 81 -44.21 -1.99 32.42
N ASN A 82 -45.51 -1.72 32.33
CA ASN A 82 -46.28 -1.68 31.08
C ASN A 82 -46.34 -0.27 30.49
N GLY A 83 -46.30 -0.17 29.16
CA GLY A 83 -46.62 1.07 28.43
C GLY A 83 -46.69 0.81 26.92
N SER A 84 -47.91 0.72 26.38
CA SER A 84 -48.14 0.49 24.95
C SER A 84 -48.11 1.82 24.18
N GLN A 85 -47.38 1.91 23.06
CA GLN A 85 -47.90 2.39 21.77
C GLN A 85 -46.85 2.41 20.64
N GLU A 86 -47.34 2.04 19.45
CA GLU A 86 -47.05 2.58 18.12
C GLU A 86 -45.63 2.64 17.52
N ALA A 87 -45.58 2.30 16.23
CA ALA A 87 -44.39 2.41 15.39
C ALA A 87 -44.12 3.88 15.02
N GLY A 88 -43.24 4.53 15.78
CA GLY A 88 -42.66 5.83 15.44
C GLY A 88 -41.23 5.67 14.92
N SER A 89 -40.88 6.35 13.83
CA SER A 89 -39.49 6.39 13.34
C SER A 89 -38.61 7.18 14.32
N THR A 90 -37.68 6.49 14.98
CA THR A 90 -36.66 7.14 15.81
C THR A 90 -35.57 7.74 14.94
N VAL A 91 -35.74 9.02 14.59
CA VAL A 91 -34.62 9.86 14.16
C VAL A 91 -33.61 9.88 15.30
N ALA A 92 -32.40 9.36 15.05
CA ALA A 92 -31.33 9.40 16.03
C ALA A 92 -30.86 10.85 16.22
N SER A 93 -31.32 11.50 17.29
CA SER A 93 -30.73 12.75 17.76
C SER A 93 -29.30 12.48 18.20
N SER A 94 -28.33 12.82 17.34
CA SER A 94 -26.92 12.90 17.70
C SER A 94 -26.71 14.08 18.65
N SER A 95 -26.87 13.85 19.95
CA SER A 95 -26.36 14.76 20.97
C SER A 95 -24.84 14.85 20.80
N ILE A 96 -24.35 16.02 20.40
CA ILE A 96 -22.93 16.23 20.19
C ILE A 96 -22.27 16.35 21.55
N ASP A 97 -21.32 15.46 21.83
CA ASP A 97 -20.50 15.49 23.04
C ASP A 97 -19.33 16.47 22.82
N PRO A 98 -19.22 17.56 23.60
CA PRO A 98 -18.12 18.50 23.48
C PRO A 98 -16.75 17.88 23.82
N SER A 99 -16.72 16.85 24.68
CA SER A 99 -15.48 16.22 25.15
C SER A 99 -14.89 15.18 24.19
N LYS A 100 -15.53 14.97 23.03
CA LYS A 100 -15.22 13.94 22.02
C LYS A 100 -13.74 13.86 21.61
N TYR A 101 -13.00 14.96 21.72
CA TYR A 101 -11.61 15.06 21.26
C TYR A 101 -10.60 15.34 22.37
N ASP A 102 -11.02 15.43 23.64
CA ASP A 102 -10.18 15.83 24.76
C ASP A 102 -8.94 14.92 24.92
N ASP A 103 -9.12 13.60 24.83
CA ASP A 103 -8.02 12.62 24.88
C ASP A 103 -7.02 12.80 23.72
N ILE A 104 -7.50 13.19 22.54
CA ILE A 104 -6.66 13.39 21.35
C ILE A 104 -5.82 14.66 21.51
N ILE A 105 -6.43 15.72 22.03
CA ILE A 105 -5.78 17.00 22.35
C ILE A 105 -4.78 16.84 23.50
N ALA A 106 -5.13 16.09 24.55
CA ALA A 106 -4.25 15.84 25.69
C ALA A 106 -2.97 15.08 25.27
N GLU A 107 -3.11 13.96 24.55
CA GLU A 107 -1.94 13.22 24.04
C GLU A 107 -1.12 14.08 23.05
N ALA A 108 -1.76 14.89 22.20
CA ALA A 108 -1.03 15.79 21.31
C ALA A 108 -0.23 16.86 22.10
N LYS A 109 -0.80 17.41 23.18
CA LYS A 109 -0.10 18.34 24.08
C LYS A 109 1.12 17.71 24.72
N GLU A 110 1.00 16.50 25.26
CA GLU A 110 2.12 15.76 25.84
C GLU A 110 3.23 15.53 24.80
N LEU A 111 2.88 15.03 23.61
CA LEU A 111 3.83 14.83 22.52
C LEU A 111 4.49 16.14 22.04
N THR A 112 3.80 17.27 22.12
CA THR A 112 4.35 18.61 21.79
C THR A 112 5.33 19.10 22.86
N ILE A 113 5.05 18.83 24.13
CA ILE A 113 5.92 19.16 25.27
C ILE A 113 7.21 18.31 25.24
N ASP A 114 7.09 17.04 24.88
CA ASP A 114 8.21 16.09 24.77
C ASP A 114 9.07 16.31 23.50
N GLY A 115 8.69 17.25 22.62
CA GLY A 115 9.38 17.52 21.36
C GLY A 115 9.07 16.51 20.24
N GLU A 116 8.14 15.59 20.45
CA GLU A 116 7.72 14.60 19.46
C GLU A 116 6.70 15.18 18.45
N TYR A 117 7.00 16.36 17.90
CA TYR A 117 6.12 17.19 17.06
C TYR A 117 5.47 16.42 15.90
N LYS A 118 6.20 15.49 15.26
CA LYS A 118 5.67 14.64 14.17
C LYS A 118 4.59 13.66 14.65
N LYS A 119 4.70 13.16 15.89
CA LYS A 119 3.67 12.30 16.50
C LYS A 119 2.49 13.12 16.99
N SER A 120 2.73 14.33 17.52
CA SER A 120 1.68 15.28 17.88
C SER A 120 0.79 15.59 16.66
N ASN A 121 1.37 16.00 15.53
CA ASN A 121 0.62 16.21 14.28
C ASN A 121 -0.16 14.95 13.80
N LEU A 122 0.41 13.75 13.93
CA LEU A 122 -0.29 12.47 13.62
C LEU A 122 -1.42 12.12 14.60
N LYS A 123 -1.40 12.70 15.81
CA LYS A 123 -2.48 12.58 16.78
C LYS A 123 -3.61 13.56 16.44
N LEU A 124 -3.27 14.83 16.18
CA LEU A 124 -4.20 15.88 15.75
C LEU A 124 -4.93 15.53 14.45
N SER A 125 -4.25 14.91 13.47
CA SER A 125 -4.84 14.53 12.18
C SER A 125 -5.95 13.46 12.26
N ARG A 126 -6.25 12.94 13.45
CA ARG A 126 -7.37 12.02 13.71
C ARG A 126 -8.68 12.76 13.96
N ILE A 127 -8.64 14.07 14.21
CA ILE A 127 -9.81 14.91 14.34
C ILE A 127 -10.31 15.28 12.93
N PRO A 128 -11.53 14.92 12.52
CA PRO A 128 -12.02 15.23 11.19
C PRO A 128 -12.19 16.75 10.99
N ALA A 129 -11.64 17.29 9.90
CA ALA A 129 -11.84 18.70 9.53
C ALA A 129 -13.33 19.08 9.39
N SER A 130 -14.20 18.11 9.06
CA SER A 130 -15.66 18.30 9.03
C SER A 130 -16.28 18.55 10.40
N ASP A 131 -15.62 18.12 11.48
CA ASP A 131 -16.03 18.41 12.86
C ASP A 131 -15.38 19.70 13.36
N LEU A 132 -14.11 19.96 13.05
CA LEU A 132 -13.43 21.24 13.35
C LEU A 132 -14.14 22.45 12.73
N GLY A 133 -14.73 22.28 11.53
CA GLY A 133 -15.52 23.31 10.87
C GLY A 133 -16.90 23.59 11.48
N LYS A 134 -17.24 23.00 12.64
CA LYS A 134 -18.53 23.24 13.32
C LYS A 134 -18.35 24.11 14.56
N ASN A 135 -19.30 25.02 14.79
CA ASN A 135 -19.23 26.01 15.86
C ASN A 135 -19.06 25.38 17.26
N GLU A 136 -19.67 24.22 17.51
CA GLU A 136 -19.58 23.49 18.78
C GLU A 136 -18.19 22.88 19.07
N PHE A 137 -17.31 22.80 18.07
CA PHE A 137 -15.91 22.38 18.21
C PHE A 137 -14.91 23.52 17.95
N SER A 138 -15.36 24.78 17.90
CA SER A 138 -14.49 25.95 17.66
C SER A 138 -13.28 26.01 18.60
N ALA A 139 -13.48 25.83 19.91
CA ALA A 139 -12.37 25.79 20.87
C ALA A 139 -11.39 24.61 20.67
N ILE A 140 -11.84 23.51 20.05
CA ILE A 140 -10.97 22.39 19.67
C ILE A 140 -10.21 22.73 18.39
N ALA A 141 -10.82 23.44 17.44
CA ALA A 141 -10.15 23.93 16.23
C ALA A 141 -9.05 24.93 16.57
N ASP A 142 -9.32 25.93 17.41
CA ASP A 142 -8.34 26.91 17.88
C ASP A 142 -7.11 26.22 18.51
N GLU A 143 -7.33 25.18 19.31
CA GLU A 143 -6.27 24.40 19.97
C GLU A 143 -5.51 23.48 18.99
N VAL A 144 -6.19 22.89 17.98
CA VAL A 144 -5.52 22.13 16.91
C VAL A 144 -4.59 23.04 16.11
N ASP A 145 -5.05 24.25 15.77
CA ASP A 145 -4.26 25.23 15.03
C ASP A 145 -3.05 25.70 15.87
N GLU A 146 -3.24 26.05 17.15
CA GLU A 146 -2.14 26.47 18.06
C GLU A 146 -1.10 25.35 18.26
N LEU A 147 -1.53 24.09 18.40
CA LEU A 147 -0.61 22.95 18.50
C LEU A 147 0.11 22.67 17.18
N THR A 148 -0.56 22.84 16.05
CA THR A 148 0.06 22.67 14.72
C THR A 148 1.15 23.72 14.49
N GLU A 149 0.88 25.00 14.79
CA GLU A 149 1.88 26.09 14.69
C GLU A 149 3.08 25.84 15.62
N LYS A 150 2.84 25.40 16.87
CA LYS A 150 3.92 25.02 17.81
C LYS A 150 4.73 23.82 17.31
N ASN A 151 4.09 22.82 16.72
CA ASN A 151 4.75 21.66 16.15
C ASN A 151 5.63 22.05 14.96
N GLU A 152 5.14 22.93 14.07
CA GLU A 152 5.90 23.44 12.92
C GLU A 152 7.12 24.26 13.38
N ALA A 153 6.93 25.24 14.27
CA ALA A 153 8.03 26.03 14.83
C ALA A 153 9.04 25.18 15.64
N GLY A 154 8.58 24.09 16.25
CA GLY A 154 9.42 23.09 16.92
C GLY A 154 10.29 22.31 15.93
N LEU A 155 9.70 21.87 14.82
CA LEU A 155 10.40 21.16 13.75
C LEU A 155 11.47 22.02 13.06
N GLU A 156 11.15 23.27 12.74
CA GLU A 156 12.14 24.22 12.19
C GLU A 156 13.35 24.37 13.12
N GLN A 157 13.11 24.47 14.43
CA GLN A 157 14.19 24.54 15.43
C GLN A 157 15.00 23.25 15.57
N GLU A 158 14.42 22.07 15.33
CA GLU A 158 15.18 20.81 15.26
C GLU A 158 16.08 20.78 14.03
N GLU A 159 15.57 21.23 12.89
CA GLU A 159 16.32 21.29 11.62
C GLU A 159 17.49 22.28 11.70
N ASP A 160 17.28 23.47 12.26
CA ASP A 160 18.34 24.47 12.51
C ASP A 160 19.43 23.97 13.48
N LYS A 161 19.03 23.26 14.55
CA LYS A 161 19.98 22.63 15.49
C LYS A 161 20.79 21.54 14.79
N ALA A 162 20.16 20.70 13.97
CA ALA A 162 20.85 19.65 13.21
C ALA A 162 21.79 20.23 12.13
N ALA A 163 21.41 21.34 11.48
CA ALA A 163 22.28 22.07 10.55
C ALA A 163 23.50 22.68 11.27
N THR A 164 23.30 23.25 12.46
CA THR A 164 24.37 23.85 13.28
C THR A 164 25.36 22.79 13.78
N GLN A 165 24.88 21.62 14.20
CA GLN A 165 25.73 20.51 14.66
C GLN A 165 26.60 19.95 13.51
N LYS A 166 26.03 19.77 12.31
CA LYS A 166 26.78 19.33 11.11
C LYS A 166 27.90 20.29 10.69
N ALA A 167 27.83 21.57 11.07
CA ALA A 167 28.90 22.53 10.81
C ALA A 167 30.12 22.38 11.74
N GLN A 168 29.97 21.71 12.89
CA GLN A 168 31.02 21.60 13.91
C GLN A 168 31.87 20.31 13.81
N GLU A 169 31.37 19.24 13.20
CA GLU A 169 32.03 17.92 13.17
C GLU A 169 33.17 17.75 12.14
N LYS A 170 33.59 18.81 11.43
CA LYS A 170 34.54 18.68 10.30
C LYS A 170 36.01 18.41 10.68
N ASN A 171 36.33 18.01 11.92
CA ASN A 171 37.71 17.89 12.43
C ASN A 171 37.98 16.77 13.47
N GLN A 172 37.52 15.52 13.28
CA GLN A 172 38.21 14.35 13.90
C GLN A 172 37.97 13.03 13.14
N PRO A 173 38.95 12.09 13.06
CA PRO A 173 38.80 10.87 12.26
C PRO A 173 37.98 9.77 12.96
N ALA A 174 37.38 8.91 12.15
CA ALA A 174 36.43 7.90 12.58
C ALA A 174 37.01 6.82 13.51
N VAL A 175 36.26 6.50 14.57
CA VAL A 175 36.38 5.26 15.33
C VAL A 175 35.05 4.53 15.22
N ALA A 176 35.07 3.31 14.67
CA ALA A 176 33.88 2.49 14.53
C ALA A 176 33.40 1.99 15.90
N THR A 177 32.10 2.13 16.18
CA THR A 177 31.42 1.38 17.25
C THR A 177 30.24 0.65 16.64
N SER A 178 30.26 -0.68 16.77
CA SER A 178 29.19 -1.58 16.32
C SER A 178 27.98 -1.50 17.26
N GLY A 179 26.85 -1.04 16.76
CA GLY A 179 25.55 -1.10 17.45
C GLY A 179 24.43 -1.19 16.41
N ASN A 180 23.65 -2.28 16.42
CA ASN A 180 22.60 -2.51 15.43
C ASN A 180 21.39 -1.59 15.62
N SER A 181 21.32 -0.51 14.84
CA SER A 181 20.09 0.24 14.57
C SER A 181 20.01 0.61 13.09
N SER A 182 19.73 -0.39 12.23
CA SER A 182 19.59 -0.23 10.76
C SER A 182 18.26 0.45 10.35
N GLY A 183 17.84 1.47 11.11
CA GLY A 183 16.61 2.21 10.88
C GLY A 183 16.79 3.41 9.96
N PHE A 184 15.68 3.91 9.44
CA PHE A 184 15.62 5.17 8.71
C PHE A 184 15.64 6.33 9.71
N SER A 185 16.72 7.10 9.70
CA SER A 185 16.89 8.29 10.55
C SER A 185 16.61 9.60 9.78
N GLY A 186 16.22 10.65 10.50
CA GLY A 186 16.03 12.00 9.94
C GLY A 186 14.99 12.03 8.83
N ASP A 187 15.28 12.75 7.75
CA ASP A 187 14.38 12.98 6.60
C ASP A 187 13.88 11.69 5.93
N TYR A 188 14.61 10.58 6.09
CA TYR A 188 14.21 9.31 5.52
C TYR A 188 13.13 8.58 6.32
N GLY A 189 12.91 8.96 7.58
CA GLY A 189 11.86 8.38 8.43
C GLY A 189 10.46 8.51 7.83
N LYS A 190 10.19 9.54 7.02
CA LYS A 190 8.89 9.70 6.33
C LYS A 190 8.56 8.58 5.35
N TRP A 191 9.58 7.93 4.76
CA TRP A 191 9.39 6.82 3.82
C TRP A 191 9.03 5.49 4.52
N ALA A 192 9.11 5.44 5.84
CA ALA A 192 8.56 4.34 6.62
C ALA A 192 7.04 4.45 6.71
N ASN A 193 6.35 3.89 5.72
CA ASN A 193 4.91 3.93 5.61
C ASN A 193 4.36 2.58 5.08
N THR A 194 3.04 2.42 5.13
CA THR A 194 2.35 1.39 4.35
C THR A 194 1.90 2.03 3.04
N TYR A 195 2.14 1.32 1.94
CA TYR A 195 1.76 1.74 0.60
C TYR A 195 0.79 0.72 0.01
N SER A 196 -0.25 1.19 -0.67
CA SER A 196 -1.10 0.38 -1.54
C SER A 196 -0.51 0.38 -2.95
N PHE A 197 -0.80 -0.67 -3.74
CA PHE A 197 -0.55 -0.62 -5.17
C PHE A 197 -1.42 0.50 -5.79
N TYR A 198 -0.87 1.27 -6.75
CA TYR A 198 -1.59 2.44 -7.30
C TYR A 198 -2.60 2.05 -8.39
N TYR A 199 -2.22 1.14 -9.29
CA TYR A 199 -3.05 0.65 -10.38
C TYR A 199 -2.87 -0.86 -10.54
N GLU A 200 -3.83 -1.64 -10.03
CA GLU A 200 -3.79 -3.10 -10.06
C GLU A 200 -4.02 -3.64 -11.48
N GLN A 201 -3.08 -4.47 -11.97
CA GLN A 201 -3.25 -5.23 -13.21
C GLN A 201 -3.73 -6.65 -12.88
N SER A 202 -4.53 -7.27 -13.76
CA SER A 202 -5.16 -8.59 -13.54
C SER A 202 -4.22 -9.80 -13.31
N SER A 203 -2.90 -9.60 -13.42
CA SER A 203 -1.86 -10.59 -13.13
C SER A 203 -0.97 -10.22 -11.93
N GLN A 204 -1.19 -9.04 -11.32
CA GLN A 204 -0.50 -8.60 -10.12
C GLN A 204 -1.26 -9.07 -8.88
N LYS A 205 -0.47 -9.59 -7.94
CA LYS A 205 -0.94 -10.16 -6.68
C LYS A 205 -0.70 -9.23 -5.49
N GLN A 206 0.15 -8.23 -5.70
CA GLN A 206 0.60 -7.27 -4.71
C GLN A 206 -0.57 -6.45 -4.16
N GLN A 207 -0.80 -6.53 -2.84
CA GLN A 207 -1.86 -5.76 -2.17
C GLN A 207 -1.29 -4.58 -1.37
N SER A 208 -0.24 -4.80 -0.59
CA SER A 208 0.38 -3.76 0.23
C SER A 208 1.87 -4.00 0.47
N LEU A 209 2.63 -2.91 0.53
CA LEU A 209 4.04 -2.87 0.88
C LEU A 209 4.20 -2.03 2.15
N THR A 210 4.62 -2.63 3.25
CA THR A 210 4.93 -1.95 4.51
C THR A 210 6.43 -1.78 4.64
N ILE A 211 6.92 -0.55 4.80
CA ILE A 211 8.31 -0.26 5.16
C ILE A 211 8.30 0.35 6.55
N SER A 212 8.98 -0.30 7.50
CA SER A 212 9.03 0.12 8.91
C SER A 212 10.22 1.04 9.17
N ALA A 213 10.14 1.92 10.17
CA ALA A 213 11.22 2.85 10.51
C ALA A 213 12.53 2.16 10.95
N ASN A 214 12.48 0.88 11.33
CA ASN A 214 13.65 0.05 11.60
C ASN A 214 14.22 -0.67 10.34
N GLY A 215 13.83 -0.22 9.15
CA GLY A 215 14.21 -0.80 7.86
C GLY A 215 13.55 -2.14 7.53
N SER A 216 12.62 -2.66 8.34
CA SER A 216 11.95 -3.94 8.04
C SER A 216 10.85 -3.77 6.99
N VAL A 217 10.82 -4.66 6.00
CA VAL A 217 9.84 -4.67 4.92
C VAL A 217 8.92 -5.88 5.06
N LYS A 218 7.62 -5.67 4.81
CA LYS A 218 6.62 -6.73 4.66
C LYS A 218 5.72 -6.41 3.46
N GLN A 219 5.63 -7.32 2.51
CA GLN A 219 4.63 -7.28 1.44
C GLN A 219 3.54 -8.32 1.71
N ASN A 220 2.28 -7.94 1.51
CA ASN A 220 1.15 -8.88 1.48
C ASN A 220 0.62 -9.00 0.05
N ASN A 221 0.20 -10.20 -0.32
CA ASN A 221 -0.43 -10.50 -1.61
C ASN A 221 -1.89 -10.97 -1.43
N ASP A 222 -2.66 -10.92 -2.52
CA ASP A 222 -4.06 -11.33 -2.63
C ASP A 222 -4.30 -12.83 -2.35
N ASP A 223 -3.36 -13.68 -2.78
CA ASP A 223 -3.33 -15.12 -2.52
C ASP A 223 -2.92 -15.50 -1.09
N GLY A 224 -2.75 -14.50 -0.21
CA GLY A 224 -2.36 -14.67 1.19
C GLY A 224 -0.87 -14.91 1.40
N THR A 225 -0.05 -14.97 0.35
CA THR A 225 1.41 -15.05 0.52
C THR A 225 1.98 -13.75 1.06
N GLN A 226 3.07 -13.86 1.83
CA GLN A 226 3.77 -12.73 2.42
C GLN A 226 5.26 -12.83 2.12
N TYR A 227 5.87 -11.69 1.80
CA TYR A 227 7.33 -11.56 1.65
C TYR A 227 7.88 -10.59 2.68
N PHE A 228 9.06 -10.91 3.21
CA PHE A 228 9.76 -10.15 4.23
C PHE A 228 11.14 -9.76 3.74
N GLY A 229 11.67 -8.64 4.23
CA GLY A 229 12.99 -8.17 3.82
C GLY A 229 13.49 -6.98 4.62
N LYS A 230 14.58 -6.38 4.13
CA LYS A 230 15.21 -5.19 4.69
C LYS A 230 15.38 -4.11 3.62
N ALA A 231 14.95 -2.90 3.94
CA ALA A 231 15.15 -1.72 3.12
C ALA A 231 16.34 -0.90 3.63
N THR A 232 17.09 -0.35 2.68
CA THR A 232 17.99 0.79 2.90
C THR A 232 17.48 1.96 2.06
N VAL A 233 17.82 3.19 2.45
CA VAL A 233 17.32 4.41 1.81
C VAL A 233 18.46 5.42 1.66
N THR A 234 18.52 6.04 0.49
CA THR A 234 19.55 7.00 0.09
C THR A 234 18.90 8.14 -0.70
N SER A 235 19.54 9.29 -0.81
CA SER A 235 19.10 10.36 -1.71
C SER A 235 19.19 9.92 -3.17
N ALA A 236 18.16 10.24 -3.96
CA ALA A 236 18.18 10.07 -5.41
C ALA A 236 17.91 11.42 -6.11
N SER A 237 18.14 11.43 -7.41
CA SER A 237 17.71 12.48 -8.34
C SER A 237 17.79 11.94 -9.77
N GLY A 238 17.23 12.66 -10.74
CA GLY A 238 17.29 12.30 -12.16
C GLY A 238 15.89 12.06 -12.73
N ASN A 239 15.79 11.27 -13.80
CA ASN A 239 14.53 11.05 -14.52
C ASN A 239 14.10 9.59 -14.37
N VAL A 240 12.97 9.34 -13.71
CA VAL A 240 12.41 8.00 -13.50
C VAL A 240 10.98 7.95 -14.03
N LEU A 241 10.59 6.86 -14.69
CA LEU A 241 9.24 6.65 -15.19
C LEU A 241 8.26 6.34 -14.03
N SER A 242 7.07 6.93 -14.05
CA SER A 242 5.99 6.64 -13.10
C SER A 242 4.63 6.81 -13.79
N TYR A 243 3.55 6.40 -13.13
CA TYR A 243 2.18 6.83 -13.47
C TYR A 243 1.89 8.25 -12.99
N GLU A 244 0.90 8.88 -13.62
CA GLU A 244 0.23 10.08 -13.11
C GLU A 244 -0.68 9.73 -11.92
N THR A 245 -0.36 10.32 -10.77
CA THR A 245 -0.91 10.00 -9.43
C THR A 245 -1.99 11.00 -9.00
N ASN A 246 -2.80 11.44 -9.96
CA ASN A 246 -3.74 12.55 -9.77
C ASN A 246 -5.09 12.05 -9.24
N GLU A 247 -5.45 10.80 -9.55
CA GLU A 247 -6.61 10.11 -9.01
C GLU A 247 -6.27 9.38 -7.70
N ARG A 248 -7.27 9.13 -6.87
CA ARG A 248 -7.07 8.38 -5.62
C ARG A 248 -7.04 6.87 -5.84
N TYR A 249 -7.91 6.38 -6.73
CA TYR A 249 -8.15 4.98 -7.08
C TYR A 249 -8.49 4.87 -8.57
N PRO A 250 -7.49 4.78 -9.47
CA PRO A 250 -7.74 4.73 -10.91
C PRO A 250 -8.40 3.41 -11.33
N SER A 251 -9.50 3.50 -12.08
CA SER A 251 -10.20 2.33 -12.64
C SER A 251 -9.66 1.89 -14.01
N GLU A 252 -8.95 2.78 -14.69
CA GLU A 252 -8.29 2.55 -15.99
C GLU A 252 -6.78 2.78 -15.85
N MET A 253 -5.98 2.33 -16.82
CA MET A 253 -4.52 2.50 -16.77
C MET A 253 -4.16 3.99 -16.79
N PRO A 254 -3.48 4.54 -15.77
CA PRO A 254 -3.11 5.94 -15.77
C PRO A 254 -2.09 6.27 -16.86
N ASP A 255 -2.09 7.52 -17.32
CA ASP A 255 -1.00 8.05 -18.15
C ASP A 255 0.36 7.92 -17.43
N THR A 256 1.44 7.85 -18.19
CA THR A 256 2.81 7.84 -17.65
C THR A 256 3.45 9.22 -17.67
N LYS A 257 4.33 9.47 -16.70
CA LYS A 257 5.15 10.67 -16.57
C LYS A 257 6.58 10.34 -16.19
N ILE A 258 7.46 11.33 -16.34
CA ILE A 258 8.79 11.32 -15.75
C ILE A 258 8.75 12.13 -14.45
N ILE A 259 9.25 11.54 -13.37
CA ILE A 259 9.42 12.20 -12.07
C ILE A 259 10.91 12.40 -11.76
N ASN A 260 11.20 13.34 -10.86
CA ASN A 260 12.51 13.45 -10.23
C ASN A 260 12.40 12.93 -8.79
N PRO A 261 13.05 11.80 -8.45
CA PRO A 261 12.89 11.19 -7.14
C PRO A 261 13.69 11.94 -6.09
N ASN A 262 13.22 11.89 -4.85
CA ASN A 262 13.95 12.39 -3.69
C ASN A 262 14.84 11.29 -3.06
N VAL A 263 14.41 10.02 -3.17
CA VAL A 263 15.13 8.88 -2.59
C VAL A 263 15.17 7.67 -3.51
N GLN A 264 16.20 6.84 -3.30
CA GLN A 264 16.24 5.46 -3.75
C GLN A 264 16.13 4.57 -2.50
N ILE A 265 15.14 3.69 -2.49
CA ILE A 265 14.93 2.65 -1.48
C ILE A 265 15.32 1.32 -2.11
N THR A 266 16.29 0.63 -1.51
CA THR A 266 16.75 -0.68 -1.96
C THR A 266 16.28 -1.74 -0.96
N VAL A 267 15.36 -2.60 -1.38
CA VAL A 267 14.81 -3.72 -0.60
C VAL A 267 15.55 -5.00 -0.95
N THR A 268 16.20 -5.62 0.03
CA THR A 268 16.71 -6.99 -0.06
C THR A 268 15.70 -7.93 0.59
N TRP A 269 15.21 -8.92 -0.16
CA TRP A 269 14.20 -9.86 0.31
C TRP A 269 14.83 -11.06 1.02
N ASP A 270 14.20 -11.55 2.08
CA ASP A 270 14.68 -12.70 2.88
C ASP A 270 14.70 -14.01 2.06
N GLY A 271 13.82 -14.11 1.06
CA GLY A 271 13.81 -15.20 0.06
C GLY A 271 14.89 -15.08 -1.03
N GLY A 272 15.74 -14.06 -0.96
CA GLY A 272 16.75 -13.73 -1.97
C GLY A 272 16.24 -12.73 -3.02
N GLY A 273 17.18 -12.06 -3.67
CA GLY A 273 16.91 -10.99 -4.64
C GLY A 273 16.87 -9.60 -4.02
N THR A 274 16.84 -8.58 -4.88
CA THR A 274 16.82 -7.16 -4.48
C THR A 274 15.93 -6.40 -5.45
N GLN A 275 15.16 -5.45 -4.92
CA GLN A 275 14.28 -4.58 -5.68
C GLN A 275 14.57 -3.12 -5.32
N ILE A 276 14.50 -2.25 -6.31
CA ILE A 276 14.79 -0.82 -6.15
C ILE A 276 13.51 -0.03 -6.42
N TYR A 277 13.20 0.88 -5.51
CA TYR A 277 12.10 1.82 -5.62
C TYR A 277 12.62 3.26 -5.52
N TYR A 278 12.07 4.13 -6.34
CA TYR A 278 12.35 5.56 -6.34
C TYR A 278 11.18 6.31 -5.71
N GLY A 279 11.46 7.00 -4.59
CA GLY A 279 10.47 7.72 -3.81
C GLY A 279 10.35 9.18 -4.23
N TYR A 280 9.12 9.65 -4.45
CA TYR A 280 8.78 11.05 -4.75
C TYR A 280 7.46 11.46 -4.09
N LEU A 281 7.19 12.77 -4.02
CA LEU A 281 5.90 13.29 -3.56
C LEU A 281 4.90 13.33 -4.72
N SER A 282 3.74 12.68 -4.56
CA SER A 282 2.68 12.64 -5.55
C SER A 282 1.99 14.01 -5.70
N TYR A 283 1.25 14.22 -6.79
CA TYR A 283 0.42 15.43 -6.97
C TYR A 283 -0.62 15.60 -5.85
N SER A 284 -1.12 14.49 -5.30
CA SER A 284 -2.03 14.44 -4.15
C SER A 284 -1.31 14.59 -2.79
N SER A 285 -0.04 15.02 -2.77
CA SER A 285 0.82 15.14 -1.59
C SER A 285 1.00 13.84 -0.78
N ARG A 286 0.73 12.68 -1.40
CA ARG A 286 1.00 11.35 -0.85
C ARG A 286 2.42 10.94 -1.18
N LEU A 287 3.05 10.11 -0.36
CA LEU A 287 4.34 9.53 -0.71
C LEU A 287 4.11 8.45 -1.77
N ALA A 288 4.86 8.51 -2.86
CA ALA A 288 4.78 7.56 -3.95
C ALA A 288 6.12 6.87 -4.18
N LEU A 289 6.08 5.59 -4.50
CA LEU A 289 7.24 4.77 -4.88
C LEU A 289 7.02 4.25 -6.30
N THR A 290 8.05 4.19 -7.12
CA THR A 290 8.01 3.49 -8.41
C THR A 290 9.28 2.69 -8.66
N ASP A 291 9.20 1.56 -9.35
CA ASP A 291 10.40 0.84 -9.78
C ASP A 291 11.07 1.47 -11.03
N GLY A 292 10.39 2.40 -11.71
CA GLY A 292 10.89 3.04 -12.93
C GLY A 292 10.87 2.14 -14.17
N VAL A 293 10.31 0.93 -14.09
CA VAL A 293 10.38 -0.07 -15.16
C VAL A 293 9.14 -0.01 -16.05
N SER A 294 9.33 0.23 -17.34
CA SER A 294 8.26 0.14 -18.34
C SER A 294 7.69 -1.28 -18.44
N LYS A 295 6.36 -1.42 -18.44
CA LYS A 295 5.64 -2.70 -18.65
C LYS A 295 4.40 -2.45 -19.49
N ASN A 296 4.28 -3.19 -20.60
CA ASN A 296 3.24 -2.97 -21.61
C ASN A 296 3.24 -1.49 -22.05
N ALA A 297 2.09 -0.81 -21.97
CA ALA A 297 1.95 0.62 -22.25
C ALA A 297 2.22 1.54 -21.03
N GLY A 298 2.53 0.96 -19.86
CA GLY A 298 2.64 1.69 -18.59
C GLY A 298 3.90 1.36 -17.79
N VAL A 299 3.78 1.38 -16.47
CA VAL A 299 4.83 1.10 -15.49
C VAL A 299 4.56 -0.22 -14.78
N ASN A 300 5.61 -0.96 -14.42
CA ASN A 300 5.49 -2.24 -13.72
C ASN A 300 4.95 -2.05 -12.31
N GLU A 301 5.60 -1.22 -11.49
CA GLU A 301 5.17 -0.95 -10.13
C GLU A 301 5.14 0.54 -9.80
N VAL A 302 3.99 0.98 -9.30
CA VAL A 302 3.81 2.27 -8.61
C VAL A 302 2.97 2.01 -7.38
N TRP A 303 3.45 2.52 -6.25
CA TRP A 303 2.82 2.39 -4.94
C TRP A 303 2.57 3.79 -4.37
N VAL A 304 1.53 3.94 -3.57
CA VAL A 304 1.17 5.21 -2.92
C VAL A 304 0.81 4.98 -1.46
N SER A 305 1.27 5.87 -0.56
CA SER A 305 0.95 5.77 0.87
C SER A 305 -0.55 5.87 1.11
N TYR A 306 -1.07 5.16 2.12
CA TYR A 306 -2.47 5.29 2.54
C TYR A 306 -2.83 6.73 2.94
#